data_AF-A0A1M2YYA5-F1
#
_entry.id   AF-A0A1M2YYA5-F1
#
_cell.length_a   1.000
_cell.length_b   1.000
_cell.length_c   1.000
_cell.angle_alpha   90.00
_cell.angle_beta   90.00
_cell.angle_gamma   90.00
#
_symmetry.space_group_name_H-M   'P 1'
#
loop_
_entity.id
_entity.type
_entity.pdbx_description
1 polymer ?
#
loop_
_entity_poly.entity_id
_entity_poly.type
_entity_poly.pdbx_seq_one_letter_code
_entity_poly.pdbx_strand_id
1 'polypeptide(L)'
;MNHALVEELQAKIEILEEEIIQLREHLAVDMMVRPEWGLIHQEIIVFRLLATRELLTRDSLRYALWAERDEPKNLIFLIAKVIAGLRRKLKPYGFKIKVFHSIGWTLVTPEDRR
;
A
#
# COMPACT_ATOMS: atom_id res chain seq x y z
N MET A 1 6.76 17.66 37.93
CA MET A 1 7.12 16.42 37.21
C MET A 1 5.88 16.04 36.40
N ASN A 2 5.76 16.17 35.08
CA ASN A 2 6.70 15.97 33.99
C ASN A 2 6.26 16.83 32.78
N HIS A 3 5.64 18.00 33.03
CA HIS A 3 4.96 18.82 32.01
C HIS A 3 5.88 19.23 30.85
N ALA A 4 7.12 19.61 31.17
CA ALA A 4 8.13 19.96 30.17
C ALA A 4 8.49 18.78 29.26
N LEU A 5 8.57 17.56 29.80
CA LEU A 5 8.83 16.35 29.00
C LEU A 5 7.62 15.99 28.12
N VAL A 6 6.40 16.19 28.63
CA VAL A 6 5.17 15.96 27.86
C VAL A 6 5.07 16.94 26.70
N GLU A 7 5.38 18.22 26.92
CA GLU A 7 5.39 19.25 25.87
C GLU A 7 6.47 18.98 24.81
N GLU A 8 7.68 18.58 25.24
CA GLU A 8 8.77 18.23 24.31
C GLU A 8 8.42 16.99 23.45
N LEU A 9 7.80 15.98 24.07
CA LEU A 9 7.35 14.79 23.35
C LEU A 9 6.19 15.09 22.39
N GLN A 10 5.27 15.97 22.76
CA GLN A 10 4.16 16.39 21.89
C GLN A 10 4.67 17.16 20.67
N ALA A 11 5.58 18.12 20.86
CA ALA A 11 6.20 18.83 19.75
C ALA A 11 6.94 17.88 18.80
N LYS A 12 7.60 16.85 19.35
CA LYS A 12 8.29 15.84 18.55
C LYS A 12 7.32 14.93 17.78
N ILE A 13 6.18 14.58 18.35
CA ILE A 13 5.14 13.82 17.65
C ILE A 13 4.63 14.63 16.46
N GLU A 14 4.31 15.91 16.67
CA GLU A 14 3.77 16.78 15.63
C GLU A 14 4.73 16.90 14.43
N ILE A 15 6.03 17.12 14.71
CA ILE A 15 7.08 17.14 13.68
C ILE A 15 7.15 15.80 12.92
N LEU A 16 7.14 14.67 13.64
CA LEU A 16 7.25 13.35 13.02
C LEU A 16 6.00 12.98 12.20
N GLU A 17 4.81 13.36 12.65
CA GLU A 17 3.57 13.17 11.91
C GLU A 17 3.56 13.99 10.62
N GLU A 18 4.06 15.23 10.68
CA GLU A 18 4.18 16.09 9.50
C GLU A 18 5.23 15.57 8.51
N GLU A 19 6.39 15.10 8.98
CA GLU A 19 7.38 14.42 8.14
C GLU A 19 6.78 13.17 7.48
N ILE A 20 5.98 12.38 8.21
CA ILE A 20 5.29 11.22 7.65
C ILE A 20 4.30 11.64 6.56
N ILE A 21 3.56 12.73 6.74
CA ILE A 21 2.65 13.26 5.71
C ILE A 21 3.43 13.65 4.47
N GLN A 22 4.50 14.44 4.61
CA GLN A 22 5.32 14.89 3.49
C GLN A 22 5.98 13.71 2.75
N LEU A 23 6.50 12.73 3.48
CA LEU A 23 7.07 11.52 2.88
C LEU A 23 6.00 10.69 2.17
N ARG A 24 4.79 10.59 2.73
CA ARG A 24 3.66 9.91 2.08
C ARG A 24 3.21 10.63 0.82
N GLU A 25 3.25 11.97 0.80
CA GLU A 25 2.96 12.79 -0.38
C GLU A 25 4.02 12.64 -1.48
N HIS A 26 5.31 12.67 -1.12
CA HIS A 26 6.40 12.49 -2.07
C HIS A 26 6.47 11.07 -2.64
N LEU A 27 6.08 10.06 -1.84
CA LEU A 27 5.99 8.66 -2.28
C LEU A 27 4.68 8.36 -3.02
N ALA A 28 3.69 9.25 -2.96
CA ALA A 28 2.50 9.15 -3.79
C ALA A 28 2.87 9.57 -5.22
N VAL A 29 3.52 8.66 -5.95
CA VAL A 29 3.49 8.70 -7.41
C VAL A 29 2.02 8.78 -7.79
N ASP A 30 1.67 9.87 -8.47
CA ASP A 30 0.31 10.25 -8.84
C ASP A 30 -0.22 9.33 -9.95
N MET A 31 -0.26 8.02 -9.67
CA MET A 31 -1.00 7.08 -10.50
C MET A 31 -2.47 7.22 -10.08
N MET A 32 -3.16 8.10 -10.79
CA MET A 32 -4.54 8.48 -10.56
C MET A 32 -5.43 7.22 -10.59
N VAL A 33 -5.79 6.73 -9.41
CA VAL A 33 -6.75 5.63 -9.27
C VAL A 33 -8.10 6.16 -9.67
N ARG A 34 -8.66 5.57 -10.72
CA ARG A 34 -9.91 6.06 -11.27
C ARG A 34 -11.11 5.58 -10.44
N PRO A 35 -12.03 6.46 -10.02
CA PRO A 35 -13.19 6.06 -9.23
C PRO A 35 -14.03 4.95 -9.87
N GLU A 36 -14.11 4.92 -11.21
CA GLU A 36 -14.85 3.91 -11.97
C GLU A 36 -14.36 2.47 -11.75
N TRP A 37 -13.14 2.28 -11.26
CA TRP A 37 -12.61 0.94 -10.95
C TRP A 37 -13.23 0.35 -9.68
N GLY A 38 -13.88 1.16 -8.86
CA GLY A 38 -14.56 0.74 -7.64
C GLY A 38 -13.63 0.09 -6.62
N LEU A 39 -12.36 0.51 -6.55
CA LEU A 39 -11.38 -0.02 -5.61
C LEU A 39 -11.69 0.43 -4.17
N ILE A 40 -11.61 -0.48 -3.21
CA ILE A 40 -11.70 -0.12 -1.78
C ILE A 40 -10.34 0.42 -1.30
N HIS A 41 -10.32 1.12 -0.15
CA HIS A 41 -9.11 1.76 0.37
C HIS A 41 -7.85 0.84 0.40
N GLN A 42 -7.99 -0.40 0.88
CA GLN A 42 -6.87 -1.36 0.88
C GLN A 42 -6.40 -1.71 -0.54
N GLU A 43 -7.33 -1.91 -1.48
CA GLU A 43 -7.01 -2.18 -2.88
C GLU A 43 -6.32 -0.97 -3.55
N ILE A 44 -6.72 0.26 -3.21
CA ILE A 44 -6.07 1.50 -3.68
C ILE A 44 -4.60 1.53 -3.24
N ILE A 45 -4.34 1.26 -1.96
CA ILE A 45 -2.98 1.22 -1.41
C ILE A 45 -2.15 0.15 -2.14
N VAL A 46 -2.67 -1.07 -2.28
CA VAL A 46 -1.97 -2.15 -2.97
C VAL A 46 -1.70 -1.80 -4.43
N PHE A 47 -2.66 -1.20 -5.12
CA PHE A 47 -2.47 -0.79 -6.51
C PHE A 47 -1.39 0.26 -6.66
N ARG A 48 -1.38 1.31 -5.82
CA ARG A 48 -0.33 2.33 -5.83
C ARG A 48 1.06 1.74 -5.59
N LEU A 49 1.17 0.78 -4.66
CA LEU A 49 2.45 0.09 -4.42
C LEU A 49 2.89 -0.77 -5.59
N LEU A 50 1.96 -1.48 -6.23
CA LEU A 50 2.23 -2.27 -7.42
C LEU A 50 2.58 -1.42 -8.64
N ALA A 51 2.04 -0.20 -8.71
CA ALA A 51 2.31 0.77 -9.76
C ALA A 51 3.69 1.43 -9.63
N THR A 52 4.16 1.61 -8.40
CA THR A 52 5.41 2.33 -8.11
C THR A 52 6.62 1.43 -7.95
N ARG A 53 6.39 0.13 -7.77
CA ARG A 53 7.45 -0.85 -7.50
C ARG A 53 7.41 -1.96 -8.54
N GLU A 54 8.58 -2.33 -9.03
CA GLU A 54 8.72 -3.52 -9.89
C GLU A 54 8.27 -4.80 -9.18
N LEU A 55 8.50 -4.88 -7.86
CA LEU A 55 8.17 -6.02 -7.03
C LEU A 55 7.60 -5.57 -5.68
N LEU A 56 6.40 -6.04 -5.39
CA LEU A 56 5.74 -5.84 -4.11
C LEU A 56 5.83 -7.11 -3.26
N THR A 57 6.62 -7.05 -2.19
CA THR A 57 6.82 -8.18 -1.26
C THR A 57 5.67 -8.33 -0.27
N ARG A 58 5.57 -9.50 0.37
CA ARG A 58 4.61 -9.74 1.45
C ARG A 58 4.80 -8.78 2.63
N ASP A 59 6.05 -8.54 3.02
CA ASP A 59 6.36 -7.65 4.15
C ASP A 59 5.99 -6.20 3.82
N SER A 60 6.27 -5.76 2.59
CA SER A 60 5.84 -4.43 2.12
C SER A 60 4.33 -4.24 2.24
N LEU A 61 3.55 -5.25 1.84
CA LEU A 61 2.09 -5.24 2.00
C LEU A 61 1.67 -5.27 3.46
N ARG A 62 2.38 -6.05 4.28
CA ARG A 62 2.15 -6.11 5.73
C ARG A 62 2.27 -4.72 6.34
N TYR A 63 3.40 -4.06 6.12
CA TYR A 63 3.65 -2.72 6.63
C TYR A 63 2.66 -1.70 6.09
N ALA A 64 2.36 -1.71 4.79
CA ALA A 64 1.48 -0.71 4.20
C ALA A 64 0.02 -0.79 4.70
N LEU A 65 -0.48 -2.00 5.00
CA LEU A 65 -1.88 -2.21 5.35
C LEU A 65 -2.11 -2.40 6.86
N TRP A 66 -1.09 -2.83 7.60
CA TRP A 66 -1.22 -3.25 9.00
C TRP A 66 -0.03 -2.85 9.89
N ALA A 67 0.76 -1.82 9.55
CA ALA A 67 1.93 -1.40 10.35
C ALA A 67 1.65 -1.17 11.85
N GLU A 68 0.52 -0.56 12.18
CA GLU A 68 0.16 -0.18 13.56
C GLU A 68 -0.67 -1.25 14.30
N ARG A 69 -0.87 -2.42 13.69
CA ARG A 69 -1.67 -3.51 14.27
C ARG A 69 -0.79 -4.70 14.61
N ASP A 70 -1.15 -5.40 15.69
CA ASP A 70 -0.62 -6.74 15.92
C ASP A 70 -0.79 -7.60 14.67
N GLU A 71 0.24 -8.38 14.34
CA GLU A 71 0.24 -9.17 13.12
C GLU A 71 -1.00 -10.07 13.07
N PRO A 72 -1.90 -9.87 12.09
CA PRO A 72 -3.13 -10.63 12.06
C PRO A 72 -2.78 -12.11 11.84
N LYS A 73 -3.33 -12.99 12.69
CA LYS A 73 -3.12 -14.45 12.62
C LYS A 73 -3.35 -15.04 11.22
N ASN A 74 -4.17 -14.36 10.40
CA ASN A 74 -4.53 -14.76 9.04
C ASN A 74 -3.96 -13.81 7.95
N LEU A 75 -2.79 -13.19 8.18
CA LEU A 75 -2.17 -12.21 7.27
C LEU A 75 -2.13 -12.70 5.81
N ILE A 76 -1.71 -13.94 5.58
CA ILE A 76 -1.61 -14.52 4.23
C ILE A 76 -2.98 -14.56 3.53
N PHE A 77 -4.03 -14.96 4.25
CA PHE A 77 -5.39 -15.00 3.73
C PHE A 77 -5.92 -13.59 3.42
N LEU A 78 -5.66 -12.62 4.29
CA LEU A 78 -6.07 -11.23 4.07
C LEU A 78 -5.39 -10.63 2.83
N ILE A 79 -4.08 -10.84 2.68
CA ILE A 79 -3.34 -10.43 1.49
C ILE A 79 -3.93 -11.08 0.23
N ALA A 80 -4.17 -12.39 0.26
CA ALA A 80 -4.75 -13.11 -0.88
C ALA A 80 -6.14 -12.56 -1.26
N LYS A 81 -6.99 -12.25 -0.28
CA LYS A 81 -8.32 -11.65 -0.49
C LYS A 81 -8.22 -10.28 -1.18
N VAL A 82 -7.31 -9.42 -0.72
CA VAL A 82 -7.10 -8.09 -1.32
C VAL A 82 -6.57 -8.22 -2.75
N ILE A 83 -5.56 -9.05 -3.00
CA ILE A 83 -5.01 -9.28 -4.34
C ILE A 83 -6.05 -9.87 -5.30
N ALA A 84 -6.87 -10.83 -4.84
CA ALA A 84 -7.94 -11.41 -5.66
C ALA A 84 -9.02 -10.39 -6.01
N GLY A 85 -9.42 -9.55 -5.05
CA GLY A 85 -10.36 -8.45 -5.27
C GLY A 85 -9.84 -7.45 -6.30
N LEU A 86 -8.59 -7.01 -6.12
CA LEU A 86 -7.92 -6.08 -7.03
C LEU A 86 -7.80 -6.66 -8.45
N ARG A 87 -7.36 -7.91 -8.59
CA ARG A 87 -7.29 -8.59 -9.91
C ARG A 87 -8.62 -8.58 -10.64
N ARG A 88 -9.71 -8.92 -9.94
CA ARG A 88 -11.05 -8.99 -10.53
C ARG A 88 -11.48 -7.63 -11.06
N LYS A 89 -11.21 -6.56 -10.31
CA LYS A 89 -11.59 -5.18 -10.68
C LYS A 89 -10.71 -4.59 -11.76
N LEU A 90 -9.43 -4.94 -11.80
CA LEU A 90 -8.47 -4.42 -12.77
C LEU A 90 -8.49 -5.15 -14.12
N LYS A 91 -8.95 -6.41 -14.15
CA LYS A 91 -9.01 -7.24 -15.37
C LYS A 91 -9.70 -6.56 -16.57
N PRO A 92 -10.85 -5.87 -16.43
CA PRO A 92 -11.50 -5.17 -17.54
C PRO A 92 -10.66 -4.04 -18.15
N TYR A 93 -9.76 -3.44 -17.36
CA TYR A 93 -8.91 -2.32 -17.77
C TYR A 93 -7.54 -2.77 -18.30
N GLY A 94 -7.36 -4.08 -18.51
CA GLY A 94 -6.16 -4.64 -19.15
C GLY A 94 -4.96 -4.86 -18.24
N PHE A 95 -4.98 -4.37 -16.99
CA PHE A 95 -3.94 -4.65 -16.00
C PHE A 95 -3.95 -6.13 -15.57
N LYS A 96 -2.76 -6.67 -15.30
CA LYS A 96 -2.60 -8.01 -14.72
C LYS A 96 -1.66 -7.96 -13.52
N ILE A 97 -1.95 -8.75 -12.49
CA ILE A 97 -1.07 -8.90 -11.33
C ILE A 97 -0.43 -10.28 -11.37
N LYS A 98 0.86 -10.35 -11.72
CA LYS A 98 1.62 -11.61 -11.75
C LYS A 98 2.10 -11.97 -10.34
N VAL A 99 2.21 -13.27 -10.06
CA VAL A 99 2.78 -13.81 -8.82
C VAL A 99 4.20 -14.28 -9.10
N PHE A 100 5.13 -13.86 -8.25
CA PHE A 100 6.43 -14.50 -8.12
C PHE A 100 6.38 -15.37 -6.87
N HIS A 101 6.43 -16.70 -7.06
CA HIS A 101 6.31 -17.66 -5.97
C HIS A 101 7.29 -17.35 -4.85
N SER A 102 6.80 -17.31 -3.62
CA SER A 102 7.56 -17.02 -2.39
C SER A 102 8.16 -15.61 -2.28
N ILE A 103 8.02 -14.76 -3.30
CA ILE A 103 8.65 -13.43 -3.34
C ILE A 103 7.60 -12.32 -3.22
N GLY A 104 6.58 -12.32 -4.08
CA GLY A 104 5.63 -11.23 -4.11
C GLY A 104 4.82 -11.11 -5.40
N TRP A 105 4.45 -9.88 -5.73
CA TRP A 105 3.58 -9.54 -6.85
C TRP A 105 4.14 -8.39 -7.68
N THR A 106 3.80 -8.36 -8.96
CA THR A 106 4.12 -7.24 -9.86
C THR A 106 2.89 -6.84 -10.66
N LEU A 107 2.81 -5.56 -11.03
CA LEU A 107 1.84 -5.07 -12.00
C LEU A 107 2.40 -5.25 -13.40
N VAL A 108 1.58 -5.79 -14.28
CA VAL A 108 1.83 -5.75 -15.72
C VAL A 108 0.77 -4.84 -16.30
N THR A 109 1.24 -3.73 -16.85
CA THR A 109 0.41 -2.73 -17.49
C THR A 109 -0.02 -3.21 -18.89
N PRO A 110 -1.05 -2.60 -19.49
CA PRO A 110 -1.37 -2.84 -20.90
C PRO A 110 -0.22 -2.49 -21.86
N GLU A 111 0.64 -1.53 -21.48
CA GLU A 111 1.74 -1.01 -22.30
C GLU A 111 2.92 -2.00 -22.39
N ASP A 112 3.19 -2.75 -21.32
CA ASP A 112 4.23 -3.79 -21.25
C ASP A 112 4.01 -4.99 -22.19
N ARG A 113 2.95 -4.98 -23.01
CA ARG A 113 2.63 -6.04 -23.97
C ARG A 113 3.03 -5.73 -25.41
N ARG A 114 3.69 -4.60 -25.66
CA ARG A 114 4.21 -4.24 -26.99
C ARG A 114 5.56 -4.88 -27.27
#